data_AF-A0A7Y4AQT9-F1
#
_entry.id   AF-A0A7Y4AQT9-F1
#
_cell.length_a   1.000
_cell.length_b   1.000
_cell.length_c   1.000
_cell.angle_alpha   90.00
_cell.angle_beta   90.00
_cell.angle_gamma   90.00
#
_symmetry.space_group_name_H-M   'P 1'
#
loop_
_entity.id
_entity.type
_entity.pdbx_description
1 polymer ?
#
loop_
_entity_poly.entity_id
_entity_poly.type
_entity_poly.pdbx_seq_one_letter_code
_entity_poly.pdbx_strand_id
1 'polypeptide(L)'
;MAFSARFSFSDLGGKFECIGSVVSYLIGRYMQEVEMSLKEQLQGITLKASELAKNWPSEKSEDMKFLVNHAYERGWYLNEIFIFGLHHSITEYDNFDDAVIVLIEEDWEFYWKALTEYQPSRAHLFKEIKKAHELGLYGSSIHLCFSQADGLFFDKFGTSLYERKLTVAKRKFGDEIHEFISRDSLELLSQHYKDGSVFRRMFNEVYTELLSKTGGDLVKNTKQVKESNLQLPNRHGVLHGIHTDFVSKQNSFKAIAFLLFILFLLNGEKIIESA
;
A
#
# COMPACT_ATOMS: atom_id res chain seq x y z
N MET A 1 44.88 -46.26 19.29
CA MET A 1 44.07 -47.04 20.24
C MET A 1 42.72 -46.37 20.35
N ALA A 2 41.71 -47.03 19.80
CA ALA A 2 40.31 -46.66 19.85
C ALA A 2 39.55 -47.94 20.17
N PHE A 3 38.60 -47.93 21.09
CA PHE A 3 37.44 -48.83 20.99
C PHE A 3 36.26 -48.32 21.79
N SER A 4 35.12 -48.47 21.12
CA SER A 4 33.73 -48.14 21.45
C SER A 4 33.16 -49.00 22.58
N ALA A 5 32.23 -48.44 23.35
CA ALA A 5 31.21 -49.22 24.06
C ALA A 5 29.84 -48.53 23.95
N ARG A 6 28.86 -49.27 23.40
CA ARG A 6 27.43 -48.96 23.36
C ARG A 6 26.80 -49.23 24.73
N PHE A 7 25.88 -48.38 25.17
CA PHE A 7 24.91 -48.69 26.22
C PHE A 7 23.49 -48.73 25.62
N SER A 8 22.74 -49.79 25.93
CA SER A 8 21.36 -49.99 25.49
C SER A 8 20.36 -49.32 26.42
N PHE A 9 19.37 -48.66 25.81
CA PHE A 9 18.18 -48.13 26.48
C PHE A 9 17.10 -49.21 26.56
N SER A 10 16.79 -49.71 27.77
CA SER A 10 15.58 -50.54 27.94
C SER A 10 14.81 -50.36 29.26
N ASP A 11 15.27 -49.56 30.23
CA ASP A 11 14.63 -49.50 31.57
C ASP A 11 14.07 -48.13 32.01
N LEU A 12 13.69 -47.25 31.07
CA LEU A 12 13.12 -45.92 31.41
C LEU A 12 11.74 -45.61 30.79
N GLY A 13 11.07 -46.62 30.22
CA GLY A 13 9.86 -46.45 29.38
C GLY A 13 8.57 -45.97 30.06
N GLY A 14 8.53 -45.77 31.39
CA GLY A 14 7.30 -45.36 32.08
C GLY A 14 7.33 -43.97 32.74
N LYS A 15 8.51 -43.40 32.99
CA LYS A 15 8.62 -42.11 33.72
C LYS A 15 8.83 -40.90 32.79
N PHE A 16 9.20 -41.11 31.53
CA PHE A 16 9.37 -40.02 30.56
C PHE A 16 8.07 -39.61 29.84
N GLU A 17 7.09 -40.50 29.70
CA GLU A 17 5.80 -40.18 29.07
C GLU A 17 4.95 -39.21 29.92
N CYS A 18 5.02 -39.31 31.24
CA CYS A 18 4.27 -38.44 32.15
C CYS A 18 4.87 -37.01 32.22
N ILE A 19 6.18 -36.88 32.06
CA ILE A 19 6.86 -35.56 32.03
C ILE A 19 6.61 -34.87 30.67
N GLY A 20 6.62 -35.63 29.58
CA GLY A 20 6.32 -35.11 28.24
C GLY A 20 4.91 -34.53 28.13
N SER A 21 3.89 -35.19 28.68
CA SER A 21 2.51 -34.70 28.59
C SER A 21 2.26 -33.44 29.42
N VAL A 22 2.90 -33.34 30.60
CA VAL A 22 2.77 -32.17 31.49
C VAL A 22 3.52 -30.96 30.90
N VAL A 23 4.70 -31.15 30.33
CA VAL A 23 5.45 -30.07 29.66
C VAL A 23 4.72 -29.58 28.41
N SER A 24 4.18 -30.47 27.57
CA SER A 24 3.35 -30.07 26.42
C SER A 24 2.06 -29.34 26.82
N TYR A 25 1.41 -29.74 27.91
CA TYR A 25 0.23 -29.04 28.43
C TYR A 25 0.57 -27.65 28.97
N LEU A 26 1.69 -27.50 29.69
CA LEU A 26 2.13 -26.22 30.23
C LEU A 26 2.61 -25.26 29.11
N ILE A 27 3.30 -25.76 28.09
CA ILE A 27 3.64 -24.98 26.90
C ILE A 27 2.38 -24.58 26.14
N GLY A 28 1.40 -25.47 25.99
CA GLY A 28 0.11 -25.17 25.35
C GLY A 28 -0.68 -24.09 26.09
N ARG A 29 -0.73 -24.15 27.43
CA ARG A 29 -1.35 -23.12 28.27
C ARG A 29 -0.62 -21.79 28.21
N TYR A 30 0.71 -21.81 28.30
CA TYR A 30 1.54 -20.60 28.22
C TYR A 30 1.38 -19.92 26.85
N MET A 31 1.35 -20.70 25.76
CA MET A 31 1.10 -20.18 24.42
C MET A 31 -0.33 -19.62 24.27
N GLN A 32 -1.35 -20.25 24.85
CA GLN A 32 -2.73 -19.72 24.87
C GLN A 32 -2.86 -18.45 25.71
N GLU A 33 -2.18 -18.36 26.85
CA GLU A 33 -2.15 -17.18 27.71
C GLU A 33 -1.43 -16.01 27.03
N VAL A 34 -0.32 -16.28 26.32
CA VAL A 34 0.38 -15.28 25.49
C VAL A 34 -0.49 -14.84 24.32
N GLU A 35 -1.18 -15.75 23.63
CA GLU A 35 -2.06 -15.43 22.50
C GLU A 35 -3.31 -14.65 22.94
N MET A 36 -3.89 -14.97 24.10
CA MET A 36 -4.98 -14.19 24.71
C MET A 36 -4.50 -12.81 25.14
N SER A 37 -3.33 -12.70 25.78
CA SER A 37 -2.76 -11.42 26.20
C SER A 37 -2.45 -10.51 25.00
N LEU A 38 -1.96 -11.06 23.89
CA LEU A 38 -1.78 -10.34 22.63
C LEU A 38 -3.10 -9.88 22.02
N LYS A 39 -4.13 -10.73 22.01
CA LYS A 39 -5.48 -10.37 21.53
C LYS A 39 -6.14 -9.28 22.37
N GLU A 40 -5.96 -9.31 23.69
CA GLU A 40 -6.45 -8.27 24.61
C GLU A 40 -5.70 -6.95 24.44
N GLN A 41 -4.38 -7.00 24.22
CA GLN A 41 -3.57 -5.82 23.88
C GLN A 41 -3.98 -5.23 22.53
N LEU A 42 -4.19 -6.08 21.51
CA LEU A 42 -4.71 -5.68 20.20
C LEU A 42 -6.10 -5.06 20.31
N GLN A 43 -7.03 -5.67 21.04
CA GLN A 43 -8.36 -5.08 21.30
C GLN A 43 -8.28 -3.74 22.04
N GLY A 44 -7.34 -3.60 22.99
CA GLY A 44 -7.08 -2.34 23.68
C GLY A 44 -6.51 -1.26 22.77
N ILE A 45 -5.67 -1.62 21.79
CA ILE A 45 -5.15 -0.72 20.76
C ILE A 45 -6.28 -0.34 19.78
N THR A 46 -7.11 -1.29 19.34
CA THR A 46 -8.26 -1.04 18.46
C THR A 46 -9.29 -0.13 19.11
N LEU A 47 -9.58 -0.31 20.41
CA LEU A 47 -10.47 0.57 21.17
C LEU A 47 -9.90 1.98 21.32
N LYS A 48 -8.61 2.10 21.67
CA LYS A 48 -7.93 3.40 21.76
C LYS A 48 -7.89 4.11 20.42
N ALA A 49 -7.58 3.41 19.34
CA ALA A 49 -7.59 3.97 18.01
C ALA A 49 -9.01 4.35 17.54
N SER A 50 -10.02 3.55 17.90
CA SER A 50 -11.42 3.92 17.65
C SER A 50 -11.85 5.16 18.44
N GLU A 51 -11.30 5.39 19.62
CA GLU A 51 -11.58 6.57 20.44
C GLU A 51 -10.82 7.80 19.94
N LEU A 52 -9.57 7.60 19.50
CA LEU A 52 -8.72 8.62 18.86
C LEU A 52 -9.33 9.10 17.54
N ALA A 53 -9.94 8.20 16.77
CA ALA A 53 -10.68 8.52 15.56
C ALA A 53 -11.99 9.29 15.81
N LYS A 54 -12.69 8.99 16.92
CA LYS A 54 -13.91 9.73 17.32
C LYS A 54 -13.60 11.16 17.74
N ASN A 55 -12.42 11.36 18.32
CA ASN A 55 -11.93 12.67 18.79
C ASN A 55 -10.85 13.24 17.87
N TRP A 56 -10.80 12.81 16.60
CA TRP A 56 -9.79 13.26 15.66
C TRP A 56 -9.96 14.76 15.40
N PRO A 57 -8.98 15.62 15.77
CA PRO A 57 -9.13 17.07 15.63
C PRO A 57 -9.16 17.45 14.15
N SER A 58 -10.06 18.37 13.78
CA SER A 58 -10.13 18.92 12.41
C SER A 58 -8.80 19.54 11.96
N GLU A 59 -8.02 20.08 12.90
CA GLU A 59 -6.68 20.64 12.66
C GLU A 59 -5.69 19.57 12.14
N LYS A 60 -5.75 18.33 12.65
CA LYS A 60 -4.91 17.22 12.16
C LYS A 60 -5.29 16.78 10.75
N SER A 61 -6.56 16.94 10.37
CA SER A 61 -6.99 16.68 9.00
C SER A 61 -6.41 17.72 8.02
N GLU A 62 -6.22 18.97 8.43
CA GLU A 62 -5.62 20.01 7.58
C GLU A 62 -4.12 19.78 7.36
N ASP A 63 -3.37 19.38 8.39
CA ASP A 63 -1.95 19.03 8.25
C ASP A 63 -1.76 17.83 7.31
N MET A 64 -2.60 16.79 7.44
CA MET A 64 -2.58 15.64 6.55
C MET A 64 -2.99 16.00 5.12
N LYS A 65 -3.99 16.88 4.93
CA LYS A 65 -4.37 17.41 3.61
C LYS A 65 -3.21 18.17 2.98
N PHE A 66 -2.53 19.03 3.74
CA PHE A 66 -1.34 19.73 3.28
C PHE A 66 -0.26 18.74 2.84
N LEU A 67 0.05 17.73 3.66
CA LEU A 67 1.04 16.70 3.35
C LEU A 67 0.70 15.94 2.06
N VAL A 68 -0.52 15.42 1.90
CA VAL A 68 -0.87 14.67 0.67
C VAL A 68 -0.87 15.56 -0.56
N ASN A 69 -1.22 16.84 -0.40
CA ASN A 69 -1.16 17.82 -1.49
C ASN A 69 0.28 18.11 -1.90
N HIS A 70 1.16 18.32 -0.92
CA HIS A 70 2.59 18.52 -1.13
C HIS A 70 3.28 17.30 -1.77
N ALA A 71 2.86 16.09 -1.37
CA ALA A 71 3.32 14.83 -1.94
C ALA A 71 2.83 14.67 -3.39
N TYR A 72 1.56 14.95 -3.65
CA TYR A 72 0.95 14.87 -4.98
C TYR A 72 1.63 15.82 -5.97
N GLU A 73 1.94 17.05 -5.57
CA GLU A 73 2.66 18.02 -6.40
C GLU A 73 4.07 17.54 -6.79
N ARG A 74 4.64 16.61 -6.03
CA ARG A 74 5.92 15.93 -6.32
C ARG A 74 5.75 14.58 -6.99
N GLY A 75 4.52 14.17 -7.34
CA GLY A 75 4.24 12.91 -8.00
C GLY A 75 4.18 11.69 -7.07
N TRP A 76 4.05 11.89 -5.75
CA TRP A 76 3.87 10.81 -4.78
C TRP A 76 2.40 10.59 -4.45
N TYR A 77 2.02 9.32 -4.34
CA TYR A 77 0.70 8.89 -3.89
C TYR A 77 0.86 8.16 -2.56
N LEU A 78 0.35 8.76 -1.48
CA LEU A 78 0.57 8.28 -0.12
C LEU A 78 -0.57 7.40 0.38
N ASN A 79 -0.26 6.20 0.86
CA ASN A 79 -1.19 5.38 1.65
C ASN A 79 -1.19 5.82 3.13
N GLU A 80 -2.09 5.26 3.94
CA GLU A 80 -2.30 5.64 5.32
C GLU A 80 -1.02 5.53 6.18
N ILE A 81 -0.20 4.50 5.94
CA ILE A 81 1.06 4.29 6.67
C ILE A 81 2.04 5.42 6.35
N PHE A 82 2.18 5.79 5.07
CA PHE A 82 3.06 6.89 4.67
C PHE A 82 2.58 8.23 5.23
N ILE A 83 1.27 8.48 5.24
CA ILE A 83 0.71 9.71 5.81
C ILE A 83 1.02 9.78 7.30
N PHE A 84 0.83 8.69 8.05
CA PHE A 84 1.16 8.65 9.47
C PHE A 84 2.66 8.83 9.75
N GLY A 85 3.52 8.17 8.97
CA GLY A 85 4.98 8.26 9.10
C GLY A 85 5.50 9.66 8.85
N LEU A 86 4.99 10.34 7.81
CA LEU A 86 5.44 11.68 7.42
C LEU A 86 4.77 12.81 8.21
N HIS A 87 3.53 12.61 8.69
CA HIS A 87 2.76 13.66 9.37
C HIS A 87 3.48 14.25 10.58
N HIS A 88 4.27 13.44 11.30
CA HIS A 88 5.00 13.91 12.49
C HIS A 88 6.23 14.76 12.16
N SER A 89 6.62 14.84 10.90
CA SER A 89 7.87 15.46 10.44
C SER A 89 7.70 16.35 9.21
N ILE A 90 6.47 16.81 8.93
CA ILE A 90 6.11 17.66 7.77
C ILE A 90 7.03 18.88 7.62
N THR A 91 7.54 19.42 8.73
CA THR A 91 8.38 20.63 8.77
C THR A 91 9.89 20.37 8.72
N GLU A 92 10.35 19.11 8.71
CA GLU A 92 11.77 18.78 8.96
C GLU A 92 12.51 18.18 7.76
N TYR A 93 11.82 17.89 6.65
CA TYR A 93 12.47 17.26 5.50
C TYR A 93 12.96 18.28 4.48
N ASP A 94 14.24 18.66 4.58
CA ASP A 94 14.96 19.38 3.53
C ASP A 94 14.94 18.60 2.19
N ASN A 95 14.77 17.27 2.23
CA ASN A 95 14.54 16.42 1.07
C ASN A 95 13.34 15.46 1.26
N PHE A 96 12.15 15.93 0.87
CA PHE A 96 10.89 15.17 0.95
C PHE A 96 10.93 13.85 0.16
N ASP A 97 11.55 13.83 -1.02
CA ASP A 97 11.60 12.63 -1.87
C ASP A 97 12.38 11.50 -1.18
N ASP A 98 13.51 11.84 -0.55
CA ASP A 98 14.32 10.87 0.21
C ASP A 98 13.56 10.34 1.42
N ALA A 99 12.80 11.19 2.12
CA ALA A 99 12.00 10.77 3.27
C ALA A 99 10.94 9.72 2.89
N VAL A 100 10.24 9.91 1.77
CA VAL A 100 9.28 8.92 1.26
C VAL A 100 9.99 7.62 0.86
N ILE A 101 11.15 7.72 0.22
CA ILE A 101 11.94 6.55 -0.17
C ILE A 101 12.39 5.74 1.06
N VAL A 102 12.92 6.41 2.08
CA VAL A 102 13.35 5.76 3.33
C VAL A 102 12.19 5.00 3.96
N LEU A 103 11.00 5.61 4.06
CA LEU A 103 9.83 4.92 4.61
C LEU A 103 9.43 3.68 3.79
N ILE A 104 9.54 3.73 2.47
CA ILE A 104 9.28 2.56 1.61
C ILE A 104 10.35 1.47 1.83
N GLU A 105 11.62 1.87 1.97
CA GLU A 105 12.75 0.95 2.14
C GLU A 105 12.78 0.31 3.53
N GLU A 106 12.42 1.03 4.59
CA GLU A 106 12.36 0.53 5.97
C GLU A 106 11.38 -0.65 6.11
N ASP A 107 10.22 -0.56 5.46
CA ASP A 107 9.17 -1.59 5.47
C ASP A 107 9.07 -2.36 4.14
N TRP A 108 10.18 -2.46 3.40
CA TRP A 108 10.20 -3.05 2.05
C TRP A 108 9.56 -4.43 1.98
N GLU A 109 10.00 -5.37 2.84
CA GLU A 109 9.46 -6.73 2.84
C GLU A 109 7.98 -6.79 3.26
N PHE A 110 7.56 -5.89 4.16
CA PHE A 110 6.17 -5.81 4.58
C PHE A 110 5.26 -5.45 3.39
N TYR A 111 5.61 -4.44 2.59
CA TYR A 111 4.80 -4.02 1.45
C TYR A 111 4.68 -5.09 0.37
N TRP A 112 5.77 -5.80 0.07
CA TRP A 112 5.75 -6.89 -0.91
C TRP A 112 4.99 -8.11 -0.42
N LYS A 113 5.12 -8.44 0.88
CA LYS A 113 4.32 -9.49 1.51
C LYS A 113 2.83 -9.14 1.41
N ALA A 114 2.44 -7.93 1.77
CA ALA A 114 1.06 -7.45 1.67
C ALA A 114 0.52 -7.56 0.23
N LEU A 115 1.28 -7.13 -0.79
CA LEU A 115 0.89 -7.32 -2.19
C LEU A 115 0.62 -8.79 -2.52
N THR A 116 1.49 -9.71 -2.10
CA THR A 116 1.33 -11.13 -2.42
C THR A 116 0.22 -11.84 -1.63
N GLU A 117 -0.03 -11.45 -0.39
CA GLU A 117 -1.04 -12.08 0.48
C GLU A 117 -2.46 -11.61 0.13
N TYR A 118 -2.62 -10.31 -0.14
CA TYR A 118 -3.92 -9.73 -0.48
C TYR A 118 -4.29 -9.92 -1.95
N GLN A 119 -3.33 -10.24 -2.81
CA GLN A 119 -3.52 -10.40 -4.25
C GLN A 119 -2.77 -11.64 -4.79
N PRO A 120 -3.11 -12.85 -4.28
CA PRO A 120 -2.32 -14.07 -4.51
C PRO A 120 -2.28 -14.50 -5.98
N SER A 121 -3.34 -14.23 -6.75
CA SER A 121 -3.39 -14.51 -8.19
C SER A 121 -2.31 -13.75 -8.99
N ARG A 122 -1.85 -12.61 -8.47
CA ARG A 122 -0.84 -11.74 -9.10
C ARG A 122 0.53 -11.80 -8.41
N ALA A 123 0.70 -12.68 -7.42
CA ALA A 123 1.91 -12.74 -6.61
C ALA A 123 3.22 -12.89 -7.43
N HIS A 124 3.18 -13.63 -8.54
CA HIS A 124 4.32 -13.77 -9.43
C HIS A 124 4.70 -12.46 -10.12
N LEU A 125 3.72 -11.63 -10.52
CA LEU A 125 3.95 -10.32 -11.13
C LEU A 125 4.55 -9.34 -10.12
N PHE A 126 4.12 -9.36 -8.86
CA PHE A 126 4.72 -8.52 -7.82
C PHE A 126 6.18 -8.91 -7.54
N LYS A 127 6.48 -10.21 -7.52
CA LYS A 127 7.86 -10.69 -7.39
C LYS A 127 8.73 -10.21 -8.56
N GLU A 128 8.18 -10.14 -9.77
CA GLU A 128 8.89 -9.58 -10.93
C GLU A 128 9.12 -8.07 -10.80
N ILE A 129 8.14 -7.30 -10.33
CA ILE A 129 8.31 -5.86 -10.08
C ILE A 129 9.43 -5.64 -9.05
N LYS A 130 9.36 -6.32 -7.91
CA LYS A 130 10.35 -6.22 -6.83
C LYS A 130 11.75 -6.51 -7.37
N LYS A 131 11.91 -7.64 -8.05
CA LYS A 131 13.18 -8.05 -8.66
C LYS A 131 13.68 -7.05 -9.71
N ALA A 132 12.80 -6.52 -10.55
CA ALA A 132 13.18 -5.53 -11.54
C ALA A 132 13.72 -4.25 -10.88
N HIS A 133 13.05 -3.75 -9.83
CA HIS A 133 13.52 -2.61 -9.06
C HIS A 133 14.90 -2.87 -8.43
N GLU A 134 15.06 -4.00 -7.74
CA GLU A 134 16.32 -4.36 -7.05
C GLU A 134 17.50 -4.55 -8.01
N LEU A 135 17.24 -4.99 -9.24
CA LEU A 135 18.25 -5.13 -10.29
C LEU A 135 18.51 -3.83 -11.07
N GLY A 136 17.90 -2.71 -10.69
CA GLY A 136 18.04 -1.43 -11.40
C GLY A 136 17.31 -1.37 -12.75
N LEU A 137 16.44 -2.35 -13.03
CA LEU A 137 15.60 -2.40 -14.23
C LEU A 137 14.35 -1.52 -14.05
N TYR A 138 14.57 -0.25 -13.72
CA TYR A 138 13.53 0.70 -13.29
C TYR A 138 12.43 0.89 -14.35
N GLY A 139 12.78 0.94 -15.64
CA GLY A 139 11.79 1.02 -16.71
C GLY A 139 10.79 -0.13 -16.65
N SER A 140 11.28 -1.37 -16.56
CA SER A 140 10.43 -2.56 -16.42
C SER A 140 9.59 -2.53 -15.15
N SER A 141 10.18 -2.13 -14.02
CA SER A 141 9.44 -1.97 -12.75
C SER A 141 8.28 -0.98 -12.90
N ILE A 142 8.52 0.19 -13.52
CA ILE A 142 7.52 1.25 -13.72
C ILE A 142 6.37 0.74 -14.61
N HIS A 143 6.69 0.09 -15.73
CA HIS A 143 5.68 -0.50 -16.62
C HIS A 143 4.80 -1.51 -15.91
N LEU A 144 5.41 -2.43 -15.16
CA LEU A 144 4.69 -3.46 -14.44
C LEU A 144 3.85 -2.86 -13.29
N CYS A 145 4.35 -1.85 -12.57
CA CYS A 145 3.57 -1.12 -11.56
C CYS A 145 2.28 -0.53 -12.14
N PHE A 146 2.36 0.19 -13.26
CA PHE A 146 1.17 0.78 -13.88
C PHE A 146 0.18 -0.27 -14.39
N SER A 147 0.69 -1.36 -14.99
CA SER A 147 -0.17 -2.46 -15.43
C SER A 147 -0.85 -3.15 -14.25
N GLN A 148 -0.14 -3.41 -13.14
CA GLN A 148 -0.72 -4.08 -11.99
C GLN A 148 -1.68 -3.17 -11.21
N ALA A 149 -1.42 -1.85 -11.13
CA ALA A 149 -2.37 -0.91 -10.55
C ALA A 149 -3.72 -0.94 -11.30
N ASP A 150 -3.70 -1.00 -12.63
CA ASP A 150 -4.91 -1.21 -13.45
C ASP A 150 -5.58 -2.54 -13.13
N GLY A 151 -4.79 -3.61 -13.04
CA GLY A 151 -5.28 -4.97 -12.80
C GLY A 151 -5.97 -5.10 -11.44
N LEU A 152 -5.40 -4.53 -10.39
CA LEU A 152 -6.01 -4.49 -9.05
C LEU A 152 -7.37 -3.80 -9.07
N PHE A 153 -7.44 -2.67 -9.76
CA PHE A 153 -8.67 -1.91 -9.90
C PHE A 153 -9.72 -2.68 -10.71
N PHE A 154 -9.31 -3.30 -11.82
CA PHE A 154 -10.18 -4.10 -12.68
C PHE A 154 -10.75 -5.31 -11.94
N ASP A 155 -9.94 -6.02 -11.17
CA ASP A 155 -10.40 -7.19 -10.39
C ASP A 155 -11.48 -6.80 -9.38
N LYS A 156 -11.39 -5.59 -8.81
CA LYS A 156 -12.37 -5.09 -7.85
C LYS A 156 -13.66 -4.56 -8.50
N PHE A 157 -13.54 -3.80 -9.58
CA PHE A 157 -14.64 -2.98 -10.12
C PHE A 157 -15.11 -3.39 -11.52
N GLY A 158 -14.42 -4.31 -12.19
CA GLY A 158 -14.77 -4.80 -13.52
C GLY A 158 -14.56 -3.79 -14.67
N THR A 159 -13.82 -2.70 -14.42
CA THR A 159 -13.50 -1.64 -15.40
C THR A 159 -12.06 -1.19 -15.18
N SER A 160 -11.40 -0.68 -16.22
CA SER A 160 -10.00 -0.23 -16.07
C SER A 160 -9.93 1.06 -15.24
N LEU A 161 -8.90 1.16 -14.40
CA LEU A 161 -8.57 2.36 -13.62
C LEU A 161 -8.44 3.60 -14.53
N TYR A 162 -8.04 3.35 -15.78
CA TYR A 162 -7.74 4.37 -16.78
C TYR A 162 -8.82 4.46 -17.88
N GLU A 163 -9.90 3.68 -17.79
CA GLU A 163 -10.94 3.63 -18.83
C GLU A 163 -11.71 4.95 -18.93
N ARG A 164 -11.78 5.53 -20.13
CA ARG A 164 -12.54 6.75 -20.39
C ARG A 164 -13.98 6.41 -20.76
N LYS A 165 -14.95 6.52 -19.85
CA LYS A 165 -16.38 6.51 -20.23
C LYS A 165 -16.81 7.84 -20.87
N LEU A 166 -16.23 8.15 -22.04
CA LEU A 166 -16.48 9.37 -22.81
C LEU A 166 -17.94 9.53 -23.26
N THR A 167 -18.67 8.45 -23.53
CA THR A 167 -20.02 8.49 -24.12
C THR A 167 -21.13 8.78 -23.12
N VAL A 168 -21.00 8.35 -21.86
CA VAL A 168 -22.00 8.63 -20.81
C VAL A 168 -21.75 10.01 -20.19
N ALA A 169 -20.47 10.38 -20.00
CA ALA A 169 -20.08 11.65 -19.41
C ALA A 169 -20.37 12.85 -20.35
N LYS A 170 -20.05 12.74 -21.67
CA LYS A 170 -20.35 13.81 -22.65
C LYS A 170 -21.85 14.12 -22.78
N ARG A 171 -22.71 13.10 -22.64
CA ARG A 171 -24.18 13.28 -22.66
C ARG A 171 -24.72 14.02 -21.44
N LYS A 172 -24.07 13.91 -20.27
CA LYS A 172 -24.54 14.52 -19.02
C LYS A 172 -23.90 15.87 -18.70
N PHE A 173 -22.68 16.15 -19.17
CA PHE A 173 -21.88 17.28 -18.68
C PHE A 173 -21.23 18.15 -19.77
N GLY A 174 -21.56 17.94 -21.06
CA GLY A 174 -21.02 18.76 -22.16
C GLY A 174 -19.55 18.46 -22.51
N ASP A 175 -18.92 19.37 -23.26
CA ASP A 175 -17.55 19.21 -23.81
C ASP A 175 -16.42 19.46 -22.78
N GLU A 176 -16.73 19.88 -21.55
CA GLU A 176 -15.75 20.23 -20.51
C GLU A 176 -15.48 19.07 -19.53
N ILE A 177 -15.10 17.90 -20.04
CA ILE A 177 -14.73 16.77 -19.17
C ILE A 177 -13.21 16.71 -19.07
N HIS A 178 -12.69 17.30 -17.99
CA HIS A 178 -11.27 17.24 -17.66
C HIS A 178 -10.92 15.92 -16.94
N GLU A 179 -9.84 15.32 -17.45
CA GLU A 179 -9.43 13.91 -17.35
C GLU A 179 -8.94 13.51 -15.95
N PHE A 180 -9.19 12.27 -15.58
CA PHE A 180 -8.71 11.69 -14.34
C PHE A 180 -8.72 10.16 -14.49
N ILE A 181 -8.37 9.41 -13.45
CA ILE A 181 -9.08 8.14 -13.20
C ILE A 181 -10.56 8.40 -13.52
N SER A 182 -11.26 7.56 -14.28
CA SER A 182 -12.61 7.94 -14.75
C SER A 182 -13.42 8.52 -13.57
N ARG A 183 -14.16 9.63 -13.75
CA ARG A 183 -14.90 10.26 -12.63
C ARG A 183 -15.76 9.21 -11.88
N ASP A 184 -16.20 8.20 -12.61
CA ASP A 184 -16.88 7.02 -12.10
C ASP A 184 -15.95 6.12 -11.25
N SER A 185 -14.72 5.85 -11.70
CA SER A 185 -13.69 5.11 -10.95
C SER A 185 -13.31 5.83 -9.65
N LEU A 186 -13.30 7.16 -9.67
CA LEU A 186 -13.16 7.98 -8.47
C LEU A 186 -14.31 7.86 -7.51
N GLU A 187 -15.52 7.97 -8.06
CA GLU A 187 -16.73 7.88 -7.28
C GLU A 187 -16.84 6.50 -6.65
N LEU A 188 -16.46 5.44 -7.36
CA LEU A 188 -16.35 4.08 -6.83
C LEU A 188 -15.30 3.97 -5.72
N LEU A 189 -14.10 4.58 -5.88
CA LEU A 189 -13.09 4.60 -4.81
C LEU A 189 -13.58 5.39 -3.60
N SER A 190 -14.16 6.57 -3.80
CA SER A 190 -14.70 7.42 -2.73
C SER A 190 -15.86 6.75 -2.00
N GLN A 191 -16.77 6.06 -2.72
CA GLN A 191 -17.85 5.28 -2.13
C GLN A 191 -17.32 4.08 -1.35
N HIS A 192 -16.41 3.28 -1.92
CA HIS A 192 -15.76 2.16 -1.23
C HIS A 192 -14.98 2.61 0.02
N TYR A 193 -14.44 3.83 0.00
CA TYR A 193 -13.70 4.40 1.12
C TYR A 193 -14.64 4.90 2.25
N LYS A 194 -15.79 5.50 1.89
CA LYS A 194 -16.80 6.00 2.85
C LYS A 194 -17.44 4.91 3.71
N ASP A 195 -17.55 3.69 3.20
CA ASP A 195 -18.13 2.55 3.91
C ASP A 195 -17.13 1.81 4.83
N GLY A 196 -15.93 2.37 5.02
CA GLY A 196 -14.85 1.78 5.81
C GLY A 196 -14.94 1.98 7.33
N SER A 197 -14.11 1.22 8.06
CA SER A 197 -13.93 1.30 9.52
C SER A 197 -13.73 2.72 10.08
N VAL A 198 -13.79 2.81 11.42
CA VAL A 198 -13.49 4.03 12.18
C VAL A 198 -12.13 4.66 11.79
N PHE A 199 -11.13 3.86 11.43
CA PHE A 199 -9.83 4.34 10.93
C PHE A 199 -9.93 5.05 9.58
N ARG A 200 -10.72 4.52 8.64
CA ARG A 200 -10.90 5.14 7.32
C ARG A 200 -11.60 6.49 7.42
N ARG A 201 -12.51 6.65 8.39
CA ARG A 201 -13.14 7.96 8.67
C ARG A 201 -12.14 9.07 8.97
N MET A 202 -10.99 8.75 9.56
CA MET A 202 -9.93 9.74 9.83
C MET A 202 -9.30 10.28 8.54
N PHE A 203 -9.17 9.44 7.51
CA PHE A 203 -8.54 9.80 6.24
C PHE A 203 -9.54 10.13 5.14
N ASN A 204 -10.86 9.97 5.38
CA ASN A 204 -11.89 10.21 4.38
C ASN A 204 -11.75 11.57 3.70
N GLU A 205 -11.54 12.64 4.48
CA GLU A 205 -11.37 13.99 3.93
C GLU A 205 -10.05 14.15 3.17
N VAL A 206 -8.97 13.53 3.68
CA VAL A 206 -7.63 13.55 3.07
C VAL A 206 -7.63 12.84 1.71
N TYR A 207 -8.23 11.65 1.63
CA TYR A 207 -8.38 10.94 0.37
C TYR A 207 -9.38 11.60 -0.55
N THR A 208 -10.49 12.15 -0.04
CA THR A 208 -11.44 12.89 -0.88
C THR A 208 -10.77 14.08 -1.55
N GLU A 209 -9.93 14.81 -0.82
CA GLU A 209 -9.12 15.91 -1.35
C GLU A 209 -8.18 15.41 -2.46
N LEU A 210 -7.33 14.41 -2.16
CA LEU A 210 -6.38 13.86 -3.13
C LEU A 210 -7.06 13.29 -4.39
N LEU A 211 -8.17 12.57 -4.19
CA LEU A 211 -8.97 11.97 -5.24
C LEU A 211 -9.73 13.03 -6.05
N SER A 212 -10.07 14.18 -5.48
CA SER A 212 -10.75 15.25 -6.24
C SER A 212 -9.85 15.92 -7.29
N LYS A 213 -8.52 15.78 -7.18
CA LYS A 213 -7.55 16.44 -8.05
C LYS A 213 -7.49 15.83 -9.44
N THR A 214 -8.30 16.34 -10.38
CA THR A 214 -8.25 15.88 -11.78
C THR A 214 -6.89 16.20 -12.46
N GLY A 215 -6.44 15.36 -13.40
CA GLY A 215 -5.32 15.70 -14.30
C GLY A 215 -3.86 15.49 -13.82
N GLY A 216 -3.60 14.58 -12.88
CA GLY A 216 -2.23 14.26 -12.44
C GLY A 216 -1.29 13.77 -13.56
N ASP A 217 0.03 13.90 -13.36
CA ASP A 217 1.06 13.60 -14.36
C ASP A 217 0.92 12.23 -15.02
N LEU A 218 0.42 11.25 -14.26
CA LEU A 218 0.13 9.89 -14.73
C LEU A 218 -0.78 9.86 -15.98
N VAL A 219 -1.72 10.79 -16.10
CA VAL A 219 -2.80 10.78 -17.10
C VAL A 219 -2.88 12.03 -17.96
N LYS A 220 -1.97 13.01 -17.78
CA LYS A 220 -1.88 14.20 -18.63
C LYS A 220 -1.82 13.83 -20.11
N ASN A 221 -2.48 14.62 -20.95
CA ASN A 221 -2.44 14.44 -22.39
C ASN A 221 -1.01 14.62 -22.92
N THR A 222 -0.39 13.54 -23.41
CA THR A 222 0.99 13.54 -23.90
C THR A 222 1.22 14.45 -25.10
N LYS A 223 0.16 14.87 -25.82
CA LYS A 223 0.27 15.88 -26.88
C LYS A 223 0.49 17.30 -26.34
N GLN A 224 0.21 17.53 -25.06
CA GLN A 224 0.18 18.85 -24.43
C GLN A 224 1.21 19.00 -23.31
N VAL A 225 1.92 17.93 -22.93
CA VAL A 225 2.93 17.96 -21.87
C VAL A 225 4.25 17.39 -22.39
N LYS A 226 5.36 18.04 -21.99
CA LYS A 226 6.71 17.52 -22.22
C LYS A 226 7.10 16.61 -21.06
N GLU A 227 7.80 15.52 -21.35
CA GLU A 227 8.27 14.57 -20.33
C GLU A 227 9.08 15.24 -19.21
N SER A 228 9.93 16.21 -19.56
CA SER A 228 10.74 17.00 -18.61
C SER A 228 9.94 17.80 -17.58
N ASN A 229 8.64 18.00 -17.81
CA ASN A 229 7.77 18.77 -16.94
C ASN A 229 6.97 17.89 -15.98
N LEU A 230 7.18 16.57 -16.02
CA LEU A 230 6.47 15.60 -15.20
C LEU A 230 7.26 15.28 -13.93
N GLN A 231 6.56 15.24 -12.81
CA GLN A 231 7.07 14.81 -11.52
C GLN A 231 6.90 13.29 -11.31
N LEU A 232 5.91 12.68 -11.97
CA LEU A 232 5.69 11.24 -12.05
C LEU A 232 5.64 10.79 -13.52
N PRO A 233 6.17 9.62 -13.90
CA PRO A 233 6.03 9.14 -15.27
C PRO A 233 4.57 9.08 -15.72
N ASN A 234 4.29 9.68 -16.88
CA ASN A 234 2.96 9.60 -17.48
C ASN A 234 2.73 8.19 -18.04
N ARG A 235 1.68 7.50 -17.57
CA ARG A 235 1.37 6.12 -17.95
C ARG A 235 1.12 5.97 -19.45
N HIS A 236 0.40 6.90 -20.07
CA HIS A 236 0.17 6.83 -21.51
C HIS A 236 1.49 7.01 -22.28
N GLY A 237 2.31 7.98 -21.88
CA GLY A 237 3.62 8.25 -22.48
C GLY A 237 4.57 7.07 -22.35
N VAL A 238 4.63 6.46 -21.15
CA VAL A 238 5.42 5.26 -20.85
C VAL A 238 4.95 4.08 -21.68
N LEU A 239 3.67 3.71 -21.61
CA LEU A 239 3.15 2.50 -22.28
C LEU A 239 3.22 2.54 -23.80
N HIS A 240 3.16 3.74 -24.40
CA HIS A 240 3.29 3.91 -25.85
C HIS A 240 4.71 4.26 -26.31
N GLY A 241 5.69 4.33 -25.40
CA GLY A 241 7.07 4.69 -25.73
C GLY A 241 7.22 6.12 -26.27
N ILE A 242 6.28 7.01 -25.94
CA ILE A 242 6.36 8.45 -26.28
C ILE A 242 7.38 9.13 -25.36
N HIS A 243 7.43 8.70 -24.10
CA HIS A 243 8.36 9.15 -23.08
C HIS A 243 9.44 8.08 -22.91
N THR A 244 10.71 8.48 -22.91
CA THR A 244 11.87 7.56 -22.88
C THR A 244 12.84 7.87 -21.76
N ASP A 245 12.81 9.07 -21.20
CA ASP A 245 13.78 9.58 -20.23
C ASP A 245 13.31 9.40 -18.77
N PHE A 246 12.18 8.72 -18.57
CA PHE A 246 11.56 8.48 -17.27
C PHE A 246 12.30 7.44 -16.39
N VAL A 247 13.31 6.76 -16.91
CA VAL A 247 13.96 5.62 -16.25
C VAL A 247 14.89 6.10 -15.12
N SER A 248 14.39 6.06 -13.87
CA SER A 248 15.19 6.39 -12.68
C SER A 248 14.72 5.61 -11.43
N LYS A 249 15.60 5.49 -10.43
CA LYS A 249 15.26 4.84 -9.14
C LYS A 249 14.07 5.55 -8.47
N GLN A 250 14.11 6.87 -8.41
CA GLN A 250 13.05 7.68 -7.82
C GLN A 250 11.71 7.48 -8.53
N ASN A 251 11.67 7.50 -9.87
CA ASN A 251 10.44 7.26 -10.62
C ASN A 251 9.91 5.84 -10.41
N SER A 252 10.81 4.86 -10.25
CA SER A 252 10.41 3.50 -9.89
C SER A 252 9.77 3.45 -8.50
N PHE A 253 10.31 4.17 -7.51
CA PHE A 253 9.67 4.28 -6.20
C PHE A 253 8.32 4.99 -6.26
N LYS A 254 8.19 6.08 -7.03
CA LYS A 254 6.90 6.75 -7.20
C LYS A 254 5.85 5.83 -7.83
N ALA A 255 6.25 4.99 -8.80
CA ALA A 255 5.37 3.99 -9.39
C ALA A 255 4.99 2.86 -8.39
N ILE A 256 5.92 2.43 -7.55
CA ILE A 256 5.65 1.48 -6.45
C ILE A 256 4.70 2.11 -5.43
N ALA A 257 4.94 3.35 -5.00
CA ALA A 257 4.07 4.08 -4.08
C ALA A 257 2.65 4.20 -4.64
N PHE A 258 2.50 4.47 -5.94
CA PHE A 258 1.20 4.46 -6.61
C PHE A 258 0.53 3.08 -6.59
N LEU A 259 1.26 1.99 -6.86
CA LEU A 259 0.71 0.63 -6.76
C LEU A 259 0.25 0.31 -5.33
N LEU A 260 1.06 0.65 -4.33
CA LEU A 260 0.72 0.47 -2.91
C LEU A 260 -0.48 1.33 -2.51
N PHE A 261 -0.54 2.58 -2.96
CA PHE A 261 -1.71 3.44 -2.78
C PHE A 261 -3.00 2.78 -3.27
N ILE A 262 -2.99 2.19 -4.48
CA ILE A 262 -4.15 1.45 -4.99
C ILE A 262 -4.45 0.22 -4.11
N LEU A 263 -3.44 -0.56 -3.72
CA LEU A 263 -3.65 -1.71 -2.83
C LEU A 263 -4.33 -1.30 -1.51
N PHE A 264 -3.85 -0.24 -0.88
CA PHE A 264 -4.34 0.24 0.42
C PHE A 264 -5.71 0.91 0.31
N LEU A 265 -5.99 1.66 -0.76
CA LEU A 265 -7.36 2.13 -1.01
C LEU A 265 -8.35 0.97 -1.09
N LEU A 266 -7.94 -0.15 -1.70
CA LEU A 266 -8.79 -1.33 -1.85
C LEU A 266 -8.90 -2.17 -0.57
N ASN A 267 -7.78 -2.37 0.15
CA ASN A 267 -7.64 -3.39 1.20
C ASN A 267 -7.04 -2.87 2.53
N GLY A 268 -6.78 -1.57 2.66
CA GLY A 268 -5.98 -0.97 3.73
C GLY A 268 -6.44 -1.32 5.15
N GLU A 269 -7.75 -1.42 5.38
CA GLU A 269 -8.28 -1.86 6.69
C GLU A 269 -7.79 -3.26 7.06
N LYS A 270 -7.92 -4.23 6.15
CA LYS A 270 -7.47 -5.60 6.39
C LYS A 270 -5.96 -5.69 6.49
N ILE A 271 -5.22 -4.83 5.78
CA ILE A 271 -3.76 -4.79 5.82
C ILE A 271 -3.31 -4.28 7.20
N ILE A 272 -3.88 -3.17 7.67
CA ILE A 272 -3.54 -2.57 8.96
C ILE A 272 -3.95 -3.48 10.12
N GLU A 273 -5.07 -4.19 10.03
CA GLU A 273 -5.48 -5.15 11.07
C GLU A 273 -4.59 -6.40 11.16
N SER A 274 -3.85 -6.71 10.08
CA SER A 274 -2.95 -7.87 10.00
C SER A 274 -1.47 -7.54 10.26
N ALA A 275 -1.13 -6.25 10.27
CA ALA A 275 0.21 -5.72 10.50
C ALA A 275 0.53 -5.69 12.00
#